data_AF-B1X0U5-F1
#
_entry.id   AF-B1X0U5-F1
#
_cell.length_a   1.000
_cell.length_b   1.000
_cell.length_c   1.000
_cell.angle_alpha   90.00
_cell.angle_beta   90.00
_cell.angle_gamma   90.00
#
_symmetry.space_group_name_H-M   'P 1'
#
loop_
_entity.id
_entity.type
_entity.pdbx_description
1 polymer ?
#
loop_
_entity_poly.entity_id
_entity_poly.type
_entity_poly.pdbx_seq_one_letter_code
_entity_poly.pdbx_strand_id
1 'polypeptide(L)' 'MLHPVIIKQLWLTTEQFQAHSLLHLSKRELIDSLINRIQRQKSLTGQETKDLASYIEQRIALIRDLAQCRLDEQLV' A
#
# COMPACT_ATOMS: atom_id res chain seq x y z
N MET A 1 -10.94 -12.48 -6.57
CA MET A 1 -11.37 -12.55 -5.16
C MET A 1 -10.15 -12.32 -4.30
N LEU A 2 -10.11 -11.19 -3.61
CA LEU A 2 -8.92 -10.78 -2.88
C LEU A 2 -8.82 -11.55 -1.57
N HIS A 3 -7.76 -12.35 -1.40
CA HIS A 3 -7.58 -13.12 -0.18
C HIS A 3 -7.26 -12.19 1.01
N PRO A 4 -7.78 -12.47 2.22
CA PRO A 4 -7.50 -11.66 3.41
C PRO A 4 -6.00 -11.62 3.77
N VAL A 5 -5.25 -12.63 3.34
CA VAL A 5 -3.78 -12.64 3.44
C VAL A 5 -3.17 -11.47 2.68
N ILE A 6 -3.65 -11.17 1.46
CA ILE A 6 -3.14 -10.07 0.63
C ILE A 6 -3.46 -8.73 1.28
N ILE A 7 -4.65 -8.57 1.88
CA ILE A 7 -5.03 -7.36 2.62
C ILE A 7 -4.09 -7.16 3.82
N LYS A 8 -3.87 -8.20 4.63
CA LYS A 8 -2.92 -8.12 5.75
C LYS A 8 -1.51 -7.75 5.28
N GLN A 9 -1.06 -8.36 4.18
CA GLN A 9 0.28 -8.13 3.64
C GLN A 9 0.43 -6.72 3.08
N LEU A 10 -0.63 -6.18 2.47
CA LEU A 10 -0.72 -4.78 2.09
C LEU A 10 -0.54 -3.88 3.30
N TRP A 11 -1.31 -4.10 4.37
CA TRP A 11 -1.22 -3.31 5.59
C TRP A 11 0.19 -3.38 6.22
N LEU A 12 0.75 -4.59 6.35
CA LEU A 12 2.13 -4.76 6.81
C LEU A 12 3.14 -4.04 5.91
N THR A 13 2.95 -4.08 4.59
CA THR A 13 3.83 -3.40 3.63
C THR A 13 3.69 -1.88 3.74
N THR A 14 2.47 -1.36 3.92
CA THR A 14 2.24 0.07 4.18
C THR A 14 2.81 0.49 5.52
N GLU A 15 2.79 -0.40 6.52
CA GLU A 15 3.35 -0.12 7.84
C GLU A 15 4.88 -0.11 7.84
N GLN A 16 5.51 -0.96 7.03
CA GLN A 16 6.95 -1.00 6.80
C GLN A 16 7.42 0.09 5.83
N PHE A 17 6.50 0.73 5.11
CA PHE A 17 6.82 1.82 4.20
C PHE A 17 7.08 3.09 5.02
N GLN A 18 8.18 3.79 4.75
CA GLN A 18 8.40 5.10 5.35
C GLN A 18 7.29 6.05 4.89
N ALA A 19 6.55 6.58 5.87
CA ALA A 19 5.48 7.55 5.65
C ALA A 19 5.91 8.71 4.75
N HIS A 20 7.16 9.16 4.92
CA HIS A 20 7.76 10.22 4.14
C HIS A 20 7.85 9.90 2.63
N SER A 21 8.11 8.64 2.26
CA SER A 21 8.07 8.21 0.86
C SER A 21 6.65 8.03 0.34
N LEU A 22 5.70 7.56 1.15
CA LEU A 22 4.29 7.46 0.74
C LEU A 22 3.67 8.82 0.41
N LEU A 23 4.03 9.86 1.16
CA LEU A 23 3.51 11.21 0.96
C LEU A 23 4.11 11.90 -0.27
N HIS A 24 5.39 11.62 -0.58
CA HIS A 24 6.05 12.13 -1.79
C HIS A 24 5.64 11.40 -3.06
N LEU A 25 5.22 10.13 -3.00
CA LEU A 25 4.83 9.36 -4.17
C LEU A 25 3.43 9.76 -4.66
N SER A 26 3.29 9.95 -5.98
CA SER A 26 1.98 10.13 -6.62
C SER A 26 1.08 8.90 -6.43
N LYS A 27 -0.24 9.07 -6.51
CA LYS A 27 -1.20 7.95 -6.32
C LYS A 27 -0.84 6.70 -7.13
N ARG A 28 -0.46 6.87 -8.40
CA ARG A 28 -0.08 5.76 -9.29
C ARG A 28 1.23 5.09 -8.84
N GLU A 29 2.25 5.89 -8.53
CA GLU A 29 3.55 5.40 -8.06
C GLU A 29 3.44 4.60 -6.75
N LEU A 30 2.54 5.04 -5.85
CA LEU A 30 2.28 4.38 -4.58
C LEU A 30 1.59 3.02 -4.80
N ILE A 31 0.58 2.97 -5.68
CA ILE A 31 -0.10 1.72 -6.07
C ILE A 31 0.91 0.75 -6.68
N ASP A 32 1.71 1.22 -7.64
CA ASP A 32 2.68 0.40 -8.34
C ASP A 32 3.75 -0.14 -7.38
N SER A 33 4.28 0.72 -6.50
CA SER A 33 5.26 0.34 -5.48
C SER A 33 4.74 -0.72 -4.50
N LEU A 34 3.48 -0.59 -4.04
CA LEU A 34 2.86 -1.56 -3.14
C LEU A 34 2.61 -2.90 -3.85
N ILE A 35 2.07 -2.86 -5.07
CA ILE A 35 1.86 -4.07 -5.88
C ILE A 35 3.18 -4.79 -6.12
N ASN A 36 4.22 -4.06 -6.52
CA ASN A 36 5.52 -4.62 -6.86
C ASN A 36 6.19 -5.26 -5.62
N ARG A 37 6.05 -4.67 -4.43
CA ARG A 37 6.49 -5.30 -3.17
C ARG A 37 5.72 -6.56 -2.83
N ILE A 38 4.39 -6.53 -2.97
CA ILE A 38 3.56 -7.71 -2.69
C ILE A 38 3.88 -8.81 -3.70
N GLN A 39 4.09 -8.48 -4.98
CA GLN A 39 4.55 -9.41 -6.02
C GLN A 39 5.91 -10.04 -5.69
N ARG A 40 6.84 -9.26 -5.12
CA ARG A 40 8.14 -9.79 -4.66
C ARG A 40 8.02 -10.77 -3.51
N GLN A 41 7.01 -10.62 -2.65
CA GLN A 41 6.76 -11.54 -1.53
C GLN A 41 5.89 -12.73 -1.94
N LYS A 42 4.98 -12.53 -2.90
CA LYS A 42 4.00 -13.51 -3.34
C LYS A 42 3.69 -13.28 -4.81
N SER A 43 3.84 -14.31 -5.64
CA SER A 43 3.37 -14.27 -7.03
C SER A 43 1.87 -14.01 -7.08
N LEU A 44 1.47 -12.80 -7.45
CA LEU A 44 0.09 -12.44 -7.69
C LEU A 44 -0.29 -12.81 -9.12
N THR A 45 -1.46 -13.40 -9.31
CA THR A 45 -2.06 -13.54 -10.64
C THR A 45 -2.48 -12.17 -11.20
N GLY A 46 -2.64 -12.08 -12.52
CA GLY A 46 -3.08 -10.83 -13.17
C GLY A 46 -4.42 -10.31 -12.65
N GLN A 47 -5.33 -11.22 -12.25
CA GLN A 47 -6.61 -10.85 -11.63
C GLN A 47 -6.43 -10.34 -10.19
N GLU A 48 -5.62 -11.01 -9.36
CA GLU A 48 -5.32 -10.54 -7.99
C GLU A 48 -4.65 -9.16 -8.02
N THR A 49 -3.76 -8.93 -8.99
CA THR A 49 -3.08 -7.65 -9.16
C THR A 49 -4.07 -6.52 -9.49
N LYS A 50 -5.04 -6.77 -10.38
CA LYS A 50 -6.10 -5.80 -10.69
C LYS A 50 -7.03 -5.55 -9.50
N ASP A 51 -7.48 -6.62 -8.84
CA ASP A 51 -8.32 -6.51 -7.64
C ASP A 51 -7.59 -5.71 -6.56
N LEU A 52 -6.29 -5.92 -6.39
CA LEU A 52 -5.43 -5.22 -5.44
C LEU A 52 -5.22 -3.75 -5.81
N ALA A 53 -4.96 -3.45 -7.09
CA ALA A 53 -4.83 -2.08 -7.58
C ALA A 53 -6.10 -1.27 -7.29
N SER A 54 -7.28 -1.82 -7.63
CA SER A 54 -8.57 -1.20 -7.32
C SER A 54 -8.78 -1.02 -5.81
N TYR A 55 -8.42 -2.01 -5.00
CA TYR A 55 -8.55 -1.90 -3.55
C TYR A 55 -7.66 -0.80 -2.97
N ILE A 56 -6.39 -0.73 -3.39
CA ILE A 56 -5.44 0.30 -2.96
C ILE A 56 -5.93 1.67 -3.41
N GLU A 57 -6.41 1.81 -4.65
CA GLU A 57 -6.92 3.07 -5.17
C GLU A 57 -8.09 3.61 -4.33
N GLN A 58 -9.03 2.74 -3.96
CA GLN A 58 -10.15 3.10 -3.08
C GLN A 58 -9.72 3.44 -1.65
N ARG A 59 -8.56 2.94 -1.20
CA ARG A 59 -8.03 3.14 0.15
C ARG A 59 -6.85 4.10 0.19
N ILE A 60 -6.48 4.71 -0.93
CA ILE A 60 -5.26 5.52 -1.05
C ILE A 60 -5.32 6.78 -0.19
N ALA A 61 -6.51 7.36 -0.06
CA ALA A 61 -6.75 8.49 0.84
C ALA A 61 -6.43 8.08 2.28
N LEU A 62 -6.90 6.92 2.72
CA LEU A 62 -6.69 6.39 4.07
C LEU A 62 -5.23 5.97 4.32
N ILE A 63 -4.55 5.41 3.31
CA ILE A 63 -3.11 5.11 3.40
C ILE A 63 -2.30 6.40 3.56
N ARG A 64 -2.64 7.47 2.84
CA ARG A 64 -1.99 8.78 2.98
C ARG A 64 -2.28 9.42 4.33
N ASP A 65 -3.52 9.31 4.81
CA ASP A 65 -3.93 9.82 6.11
C ASP A 65 -3.15 9.13 7.24
N LEU A 66 -3.07 7.80 7.20
CA LEU A 66 -2.26 7.00 8.13
C LEU A 66 -0.76 7.32 8.02
N ALA A 67 -0.23 7.49 6.82
CA ALA A 67 1.16 7.90 6.63
C ALA A 67 1.41 9.29 7.24
N GLN A 68 0.51 10.24 7.03
CA GLN A 68 0.61 11.59 7.60
C GLN A 68 0.56 11.55 9.14
N CYS A 69 -0.39 10.81 9.71
CA CYS A 69 -0.54 10.68 11.17
C CYS A 69 0.69 10.04 11.81
N ARG A 70 1.27 9.01 11.16
CA ARG A 70 2.53 8.39 11.60
C ARG A 70 3.74 9.30 11.48
N LEU A 71 3.81 10.11 10.43
CA LEU A 71 4.88 11.08 10.27
C LEU A 71 4.84 12.12 11.40
N ASP A 72 3.64 12.55 11.77
CA ASP A 72 3.39 13.45 12.89
C ASP A 72 3.80 12.82 14.23
N GLU A 73 3.43 11.56 14.47
CA GLU A 73 3.84 10.82 15.68
C GLU A 73 5.35 10.54 15.77
N GLN A 74 6.06 10.40 14.64
CA GLN A 74 7.51 10.18 14.63
C GLN A 74 8.34 11.46 14.81
N LEU A 75 7.70 12.63 14.73
CA LEU A 75 8.34 13.94 14.89
C LEU A 75 8.19 14.54 16.30
N VAL A 76 7.52 13.83 17.22
CA VAL A 76 7.36 14.18 18.65
C VAL A 76 8.34 13.42 19.52
#